data_AF-A0A836LJT6-F1
#
_entry.id   AF-A0A836LJT6-F1
#
_cell.length_a   1.000
_cell.length_b   1.000
_cell.length_c   1.000
_cell.angle_alpha   90.00
_cell.angle_beta   90.00
_cell.angle_gamma   90.00
#
_symmetry.space_group_name_H-M   'P 1'
#
loop_
_entity.id
_entity.type
_entity.pdbx_description
1 polymer ?
#
loop_
_entity_poly.entity_id
_entity_poly.type
_entity_poly.pdbx_seq_one_letter_code
_entity_poly.pdbx_strand_id
1 'polypeptide(L)'
;MQDRLREIEGTLARTKERKNTILYKLSKRRQEEERLAKLGVERLPTNPNDVDDEKIVKYVLFRLKQEIGDKTAQLRDQKLLSIDKDGEAVIRAKNDEVNKLLSRRFLWEKRLALLTDQPITASSRKKIFFGCAKELPEALSTRKRQRAESGEHGGDEEAANSTEEDEVVIDSSELEEPPTGSLNYFEKIKWLGTSEADAELVRFEREAEAKMRAKGDHVTMRSGTGALVLSYLKDGKLMVPDEEFFKSELVNNRKKALQERLNMLRGKN
;
A
#
# COMPACT_ATOMS: atom_id res chain seq x y z
N MET A 1 -25.02 38.81 5.49
CA MET A 1 -24.82 40.20 5.02
C MET A 1 -23.99 41.05 5.99
N GLN A 2 -24.20 40.97 7.31
CA GLN A 2 -23.44 41.76 8.29
C GLN A 2 -21.92 41.52 8.25
N ASP A 3 -21.46 40.27 8.11
CA ASP A 3 -20.02 39.99 8.04
C ASP A 3 -19.35 40.56 6.78
N ARG A 4 -20.08 40.63 5.67
CA ARG A 4 -19.60 41.23 4.40
C ARG A 4 -19.47 42.75 4.52
N LEU A 5 -20.37 43.39 5.26
CA LEU A 5 -20.28 44.83 5.56
C LEU A 5 -19.13 45.13 6.53
N ARG A 6 -18.99 44.34 7.60
CA ARG A 6 -17.83 44.43 8.53
C ARG A 6 -16.49 44.18 7.86
N GLU A 7 -16.47 43.30 6.84
CA GLU A 7 -15.31 43.04 6.01
C GLU A 7 -14.92 44.26 5.14
N ILE A 8 -15.89 44.95 4.53
CA ILE A 8 -15.64 46.18 3.74
C ILE A 8 -15.22 47.34 4.65
N GLU A 9 -15.82 47.45 5.84
CA GLU A 9 -15.52 48.46 6.85
C GLU A 9 -14.23 48.20 7.65
N GLY A 10 -13.61 47.02 7.50
CA GLY A 10 -12.37 46.66 8.19
C GLY A 10 -12.50 46.43 9.70
N THR A 11 -13.72 46.25 10.23
CA THR A 11 -14.03 46.20 11.68
C THR A 11 -13.89 44.81 12.30
N LEU A 12 -13.39 43.82 11.54
CA LEU A 12 -13.17 42.46 12.04
C LEU A 12 -11.99 42.39 13.01
N ALA A 13 -12.29 42.18 14.29
CA ALA A 13 -11.29 42.21 15.37
C ALA A 13 -10.34 41.00 15.32
N ARG A 14 -10.85 39.77 15.12
CA ARG A 14 -10.03 38.55 15.24
C ARG A 14 -9.35 38.17 13.92
N THR A 15 -8.13 37.65 14.01
CA THR A 15 -7.36 37.21 12.83
C THR A 15 -8.00 36.02 12.12
N LYS A 16 -8.63 35.10 12.86
CA LYS A 16 -9.38 33.96 12.29
C LYS A 16 -10.57 34.43 11.45
N GLU A 17 -11.30 35.43 11.94
CA GLU A 17 -12.44 36.03 11.23
C GLU A 17 -11.96 36.74 9.96
N ARG A 18 -10.90 37.56 10.07
CA ARG A 18 -10.25 38.24 8.93
C ARG A 18 -9.74 37.28 7.84
N LYS A 19 -9.26 36.08 8.20
CA LYS A 19 -8.81 35.07 7.23
C LYS A 19 -9.96 34.27 6.59
N ASN A 20 -11.14 34.29 7.19
CA ASN A 20 -12.31 33.55 6.69
C ASN A 20 -13.19 34.36 5.75
N THR A 21 -12.88 35.63 5.56
CA THR A 21 -13.66 36.55 4.75
C THR A 21 -13.53 36.28 3.25
N ILE A 22 -14.48 36.78 2.46
CA ILE A 22 -14.55 36.48 1.02
C ILE A 22 -13.42 37.20 0.28
N LEU A 23 -13.17 38.48 0.58
CA LEU A 23 -12.09 39.28 0.00
C LEU A 23 -10.72 38.67 0.32
N TYR A 24 -10.49 38.21 1.54
CA TYR A 24 -9.23 37.54 1.89
C TYR A 24 -9.05 36.25 1.07
N LYS A 25 -10.09 35.41 1.00
CA LYS A 25 -10.06 34.17 0.20
C LYS A 25 -9.85 34.46 -1.29
N LEU A 26 -10.52 35.47 -1.84
CA LEU A 26 -10.35 35.89 -3.24
C LEU A 26 -8.95 36.45 -3.51
N SER A 27 -8.42 37.30 -2.61
CA SER A 27 -7.06 37.83 -2.72
C SER A 27 -6.03 36.70 -2.69
N LYS A 28 -6.17 35.76 -1.75
CA LYS A 28 -5.29 34.59 -1.66
C LYS A 28 -5.39 33.72 -2.93
N ARG A 29 -6.61 33.49 -3.43
CA ARG A 29 -6.82 32.73 -4.67
C ARG A 29 -6.20 33.40 -5.88
N ARG A 30 -6.36 34.72 -6.03
CA ARG A 30 -5.71 35.50 -7.11
C ARG A 30 -4.19 35.39 -7.04
N GLN A 31 -3.60 35.49 -5.84
CA GLN A 31 -2.15 35.30 -5.68
C GLN A 31 -1.69 33.88 -6.04
N GLU A 32 -2.51 32.86 -5.81
CA GLU A 32 -2.22 31.50 -6.24
C GLU A 32 -2.34 31.36 -7.76
N GLU A 33 -3.40 31.91 -8.36
CA GLU A 33 -3.61 31.95 -9.82
C GLU A 33 -2.47 32.70 -10.55
N GLU A 34 -2.00 33.84 -10.02
CA GLU A 34 -0.85 34.57 -10.56
C GLU A 34 0.45 33.77 -10.49
N ARG A 35 0.68 33.00 -9.41
CA ARG A 35 1.85 32.13 -9.30
C ARG A 35 1.78 30.96 -10.29
N LEU A 36 0.60 30.38 -10.48
CA LEU A 36 0.39 29.30 -11.45
C LEU A 36 0.50 29.81 -12.89
N ALA A 37 0.00 31.02 -13.16
CA ALA A 37 0.15 31.68 -14.46
C ALA A 37 1.63 31.92 -14.82
N LYS A 38 2.49 32.27 -13.83
CA LYS A 38 3.94 32.37 -14.04
C LYS A 38 4.59 31.03 -14.42
N LEU A 39 3.97 29.91 -14.05
CA LEU A 39 4.39 28.56 -14.43
C LEU A 39 3.69 28.07 -15.71
N GLY A 40 2.77 28.85 -16.28
CA GLY A 40 2.03 28.48 -17.49
C GLY A 40 0.91 27.46 -17.26
N VAL A 41 0.46 27.25 -16.02
CA VAL A 41 -0.57 26.24 -15.70
C VAL A 41 -1.78 26.89 -15.03
N GLU A 42 -2.99 26.42 -15.33
CA GLU A 42 -4.21 26.90 -14.67
C GLU A 42 -4.46 26.24 -13.29
N ARG A 43 -4.03 24.98 -13.13
CA ARG A 43 -4.22 24.18 -11.92
C ARG A 43 -3.02 23.26 -11.69
N LEU A 44 -2.72 22.93 -10.44
CA LEU A 44 -1.65 21.97 -10.16
C LEU A 44 -1.97 20.62 -10.81
N PRO A 45 -1.06 20.05 -11.62
CA PRO A 45 -1.25 18.75 -12.21
C PRO A 45 -1.37 17.66 -11.15
N THR A 46 -2.21 16.66 -11.41
CA THR A 46 -2.45 15.57 -10.45
C THR A 46 -1.51 14.40 -10.68
N ASN A 47 -1.27 14.06 -11.94
CA ASN A 47 -0.40 12.97 -12.35
C ASN A 47 1.01 13.49 -12.67
N PRO A 48 2.06 12.82 -12.17
CA PRO A 48 3.44 13.18 -12.49
C PRO A 48 3.83 12.99 -13.95
N ASN A 49 3.26 11.98 -14.63
CA ASN A 49 3.66 11.61 -15.99
C ASN A 49 3.22 12.63 -17.05
N ASP A 50 2.21 13.45 -16.76
CA ASP A 50 1.65 14.44 -17.70
C ASP A 50 2.48 15.75 -17.73
N VAL A 51 3.56 15.81 -16.94
CA VAL A 51 4.35 17.03 -16.74
C VAL A 51 5.80 16.79 -17.15
N ASP A 52 6.26 17.53 -18.15
CA ASP A 52 7.65 17.51 -18.63
C ASP A 52 8.48 18.70 -18.11
N ASP A 53 7.84 19.79 -17.66
CA ASP A 53 8.56 20.95 -17.12
C ASP A 53 9.02 20.72 -15.67
N GLU A 54 10.34 20.76 -15.49
CA GLU A 54 11.00 20.65 -14.19
C GLU A 54 10.51 21.68 -13.16
N LYS A 55 10.18 22.91 -13.59
CA LYS A 55 9.74 23.99 -12.69
C LYS A 55 8.38 23.69 -12.08
N ILE A 56 7.47 23.11 -12.86
CA ILE A 56 6.15 22.70 -12.39
C ILE A 56 6.30 21.56 -11.39
N VAL A 57 7.13 20.55 -11.71
CA VAL A 57 7.42 19.42 -10.81
C VAL A 57 8.00 19.91 -9.48
N LYS A 58 9.00 20.80 -9.51
CA LYS A 58 9.59 21.42 -8.31
C LYS A 58 8.56 22.17 -7.48
N TYR A 59 7.64 22.89 -8.13
CA TYR A 59 6.57 23.62 -7.43
C TYR A 59 5.55 22.69 -6.77
N VAL A 60 5.14 21.60 -7.45
CA VAL A 60 4.25 20.59 -6.88
C VAL A 60 4.92 19.91 -5.67
N LEU A 61 6.20 19.57 -5.78
CA LEU A 61 6.98 19.01 -4.66
C LEU A 61 7.06 19.97 -3.48
N PHE A 62 7.28 21.26 -3.72
CA PHE A 62 7.28 22.28 -2.67
C PHE A 62 5.94 22.30 -1.92
N ARG A 63 4.81 22.26 -2.64
CA ARG A 63 3.46 22.24 -2.06
C ARG A 63 3.20 20.97 -1.25
N LEU A 64 3.60 19.80 -1.77
CA LEU A 64 3.46 18.53 -1.04
C LEU A 64 4.31 18.52 0.24
N LYS A 65 5.55 19.01 0.19
CA LYS A 65 6.42 19.13 1.38
C LYS A 65 5.82 20.07 2.43
N GLN A 66 5.25 21.19 2.00
CA GLN A 66 4.55 22.12 2.89
C GLN A 66 3.34 21.44 3.56
N GLU A 67 2.49 20.74 2.79
CA GLU A 67 1.30 20.07 3.33
C GLU A 67 1.67 18.93 4.29
N ILE A 68 2.72 18.15 3.98
CA ILE A 68 3.27 17.13 4.88
C ILE A 68 3.74 17.79 6.17
N GLY A 69 4.48 18.90 6.10
CA GLY A 69 4.91 19.67 7.28
C GLY A 69 3.74 20.14 8.13
N ASP A 70 2.70 20.72 7.52
CA ASP A 70 1.52 21.21 8.24
C ASP A 70 0.76 20.07 8.93
N LYS A 71 0.57 18.92 8.26
CA LYS A 71 -0.12 17.76 8.84
C LYS A 71 0.71 17.03 9.90
N THR A 72 2.02 16.95 9.72
CA THR A 72 2.91 16.36 10.74
C THR A 72 3.01 17.25 11.99
N ALA A 73 2.98 18.57 11.85
CA ALA A 73 2.88 19.49 12.98
C ALA A 73 1.61 19.27 13.79
N GLN A 74 0.45 19.08 13.12
CA GLN A 74 -0.79 18.72 13.81
C GLN A 74 -0.70 17.39 14.55
N LEU A 75 0.03 16.39 14.03
CA LEU A 75 0.24 15.10 14.70
C LEU A 75 1.16 15.17 15.93
N ARG A 76 1.88 16.28 16.13
CA ARG A 76 2.68 16.52 17.34
C ARG A 76 1.84 17.07 18.50
N ASP A 77 0.60 17.50 18.24
CA ASP A 77 -0.30 18.02 19.28
C ASP A 77 -0.76 16.90 20.23
N GLN A 78 -0.21 16.87 21.44
CA GLN A 78 -0.53 15.88 22.48
C GLN A 78 -2.03 15.85 22.87
N LYS A 79 -2.76 16.94 22.60
CA LYS A 79 -4.22 17.02 22.82
C LYS A 79 -5.01 16.05 21.95
N LEU A 80 -4.43 15.52 20.88
CA LEU A 80 -5.07 14.50 20.04
C LEU A 80 -5.12 13.13 20.72
N LEU A 81 -4.18 12.82 21.62
CA LEU A 81 -4.21 11.58 22.41
C LEU A 81 -5.25 11.62 23.52
N SER A 82 -5.49 12.79 24.11
CA SER A 82 -6.36 12.93 25.28
C SER A 82 -7.87 12.83 24.98
N ILE A 83 -8.28 12.59 23.73
CA ILE A 83 -9.68 12.48 23.32
C ILE A 83 -10.10 10.99 23.36
N ASP A 84 -10.05 10.35 24.53
CA ASP A 84 -10.51 8.98 24.80
C ASP A 84 -10.39 7.99 23.60
N LYS A 85 -11.39 7.14 23.35
CA LYS A 85 -11.34 6.04 22.36
C LYS A 85 -11.27 6.50 20.89
N ASP A 86 -11.68 7.73 20.60
CA ASP A 86 -11.73 8.27 19.24
C ASP A 86 -10.43 9.00 18.85
N GLY A 87 -9.65 9.46 19.82
CA GLY A 87 -8.37 10.15 19.61
C GLY A 87 -7.38 9.29 18.83
N GLU A 88 -7.26 8.01 19.19
CA GLU A 88 -6.41 7.07 18.45
C GLU A 88 -6.87 6.88 17.00
N ALA A 89 -8.17 6.79 16.75
CA ALA A 89 -8.71 6.64 15.40
C ALA A 89 -8.42 7.88 14.53
N VAL A 90 -8.54 9.07 15.12
CA VAL A 90 -8.17 10.34 14.48
C VAL A 90 -6.67 10.40 14.18
N ILE A 91 -5.83 9.94 15.12
CA ILE A 91 -4.37 9.87 14.92
C ILE A 91 -4.04 8.91 13.78
N ARG A 92 -4.66 7.73 13.72
CA ARG A 92 -4.48 6.77 12.61
C ARG A 92 -4.88 7.39 11.26
N ALA A 93 -6.06 7.98 11.18
CA ALA A 93 -6.54 8.61 9.95
C ALA A 93 -5.60 9.74 9.47
N LYS A 94 -5.16 10.62 10.38
CA LYS A 94 -4.21 11.69 10.05
C LYS A 94 -2.84 11.14 9.63
N ASN A 95 -2.36 10.07 10.28
CA ASN A 95 -1.10 9.43 9.90
C ASN A 95 -1.21 8.75 8.52
N ASP A 96 -2.35 8.15 8.19
CA ASP A 96 -2.62 7.59 6.87
C ASP A 96 -2.65 8.66 5.78
N GLU A 97 -3.24 9.82 6.08
CA GLU A 97 -3.19 10.97 5.17
C GLU A 97 -1.76 11.44 4.90
N VAL A 98 -0.91 11.53 5.93
CA VAL A 98 0.50 11.90 5.76
C VAL A 98 1.23 10.85 4.91
N ASN A 99 1.01 9.56 5.15
CA ASN A 99 1.60 8.50 4.35
C ASN A 99 1.13 8.56 2.88
N LYS A 100 -0.15 8.84 2.61
CA LYS A 100 -0.65 9.07 1.24
C LYS A 100 0.06 10.25 0.55
N LEU A 101 0.30 11.35 1.28
CA LEU A 101 1.05 12.49 0.76
C LEU A 101 2.51 12.14 0.50
N LEU A 102 3.14 11.34 1.35
CA LEU A 102 4.51 10.85 1.15
C LEU A 102 4.60 9.95 -0.08
N SER A 103 3.69 9.00 -0.25
CA SER A 103 3.62 8.17 -1.46
C SER A 103 3.49 9.03 -2.72
N ARG A 104 2.62 10.05 -2.68
CA ARG A 104 2.49 11.00 -3.79
C ARG A 104 3.77 11.79 -4.02
N ARG A 105 4.41 12.31 -2.97
CA ARG A 105 5.71 13.00 -3.04
C ARG A 105 6.75 12.13 -3.73
N PHE A 106 6.88 10.86 -3.35
CA PHE A 106 7.85 9.95 -3.96
C PHE A 106 7.60 9.74 -5.46
N LEU A 107 6.34 9.69 -5.91
CA LEU A 107 6.03 9.63 -7.34
C LEU A 107 6.53 10.89 -8.08
N TRP A 108 6.35 12.07 -7.50
CA TRP A 108 6.86 13.32 -8.06
C TRP A 108 8.40 13.44 -7.99
N GLU A 109 9.04 12.91 -6.95
CA GLU A 109 10.50 12.87 -6.84
C GLU A 109 11.12 11.93 -7.87
N LYS A 110 10.50 10.77 -8.11
CA LYS A 110 10.88 9.88 -9.22
C LYS A 110 10.77 10.56 -10.57
N ARG A 111 9.67 11.29 -10.81
CA ARG A 111 9.51 12.06 -12.05
C ARG A 111 10.58 13.14 -12.18
N LEU A 112 10.89 13.87 -11.11
CA LEU A 112 11.95 14.86 -11.11
C LEU A 112 13.30 14.22 -11.46
N ALA A 113 13.64 13.10 -10.81
CA ALA A 113 14.88 12.37 -11.06
C ALA A 113 14.99 11.90 -12.51
N LEU A 114 13.89 11.45 -13.12
CA LEU A 114 13.83 11.11 -14.54
C LEU A 114 14.03 12.31 -15.47
N LEU A 115 13.58 13.51 -15.08
CA LEU A 115 13.76 14.73 -15.88
C LEU A 115 15.15 15.35 -15.72
N THR A 116 15.84 15.07 -14.61
CA THR A 116 17.15 15.63 -14.28
C THR A 116 18.30 14.63 -14.42
N ASP A 117 18.03 13.44 -14.95
CA ASP A 117 18.96 12.30 -15.05
C ASP A 117 19.68 11.98 -13.73
N GLN A 118 18.99 12.19 -12.60
CA GLN A 118 19.52 11.87 -11.28
C GLN A 118 19.17 10.43 -10.88
N PRO A 119 20.04 9.76 -10.08
CA PRO A 119 19.76 8.42 -9.60
C PRO A 119 18.48 8.42 -8.76
N ILE A 120 17.58 7.49 -9.08
CA ILE A 120 16.33 7.32 -8.35
C ILE A 120 16.67 6.73 -6.98
N THR A 121 16.40 7.49 -5.91
CA THR A 121 16.52 6.95 -4.56
C THR A 121 15.45 5.89 -4.33
N ALA A 122 15.87 4.70 -3.90
CA ALA A 122 14.96 3.65 -3.50
C ALA A 122 14.17 4.13 -2.28
N SER A 123 12.85 4.20 -2.42
CA SER A 123 11.95 4.57 -1.34
C SER A 123 11.44 3.31 -0.66
N SER A 124 11.56 3.26 0.68
CA SER A 124 10.98 2.18 1.47
C SER A 124 9.46 2.26 1.42
N ARG A 125 8.79 1.14 1.13
CA ARG A 125 7.31 1.08 1.08
C ARG A 125 6.66 1.03 2.47
N LYS A 126 7.44 1.26 3.52
CA LYS A 126 7.00 1.08 4.91
C LYS A 126 6.28 2.32 5.41
N LYS A 127 5.21 2.08 6.16
CA LYS A 127 4.40 3.14 6.77
C LYS A 127 5.23 3.88 7.83
N ILE A 128 5.30 5.20 7.72
CA ILE A 128 6.01 6.05 8.68
C ILE A 128 4.99 6.56 9.70
N PHE A 129 5.35 6.54 10.98
CA PHE A 129 4.51 7.02 12.08
C PHE A 129 5.07 8.33 12.64
N PHE A 130 4.24 9.36 12.72
CA PHE A 130 4.64 10.71 13.14
C PHE A 130 4.01 11.12 14.47
N GLY A 131 4.80 11.79 15.32
CA GLY A 131 4.32 12.35 16.60
C GLY A 131 3.59 11.34 17.45
N CYS A 132 2.37 11.69 17.85
CA CYS A 132 1.44 10.85 18.60
C CYS A 132 1.17 9.47 17.96
N ALA A 133 1.29 9.33 16.64
CA ALA A 133 1.09 8.04 15.97
C ALA A 133 2.21 7.03 16.29
N LYS A 134 3.37 7.48 16.81
CA LYS A 134 4.46 6.59 17.25
C LYS A 134 4.10 5.78 18.50
N GLU A 135 3.11 6.24 19.28
CA GLU A 135 2.67 5.58 20.52
C GLU A 135 1.64 4.48 20.25
N LEU A 136 1.14 4.37 19.01
CA LEU A 136 0.19 3.34 18.62
C LEU A 136 0.83 1.94 18.67
N PRO A 137 0.06 0.89 19.01
CA PRO A 137 0.56 -0.50 19.05
C PRO A 137 1.21 -0.96 17.74
N GLU A 138 0.68 -0.51 16.59
CA GLU A 138 1.22 -0.78 15.25
C GLU A 138 2.67 -0.27 15.12
N ALA A 139 2.93 0.97 15.55
CA ALA A 139 4.25 1.59 15.50
C ALA A 139 5.25 0.93 16.47
N LEU A 140 4.77 0.43 17.62
CA LEU A 140 5.59 -0.30 18.58
C LEU A 140 5.97 -1.70 18.06
N SER A 141 5.06 -2.35 17.33
CA SER A 141 5.34 -3.65 16.72
C SER A 141 6.39 -3.57 15.61
N THR A 142 6.38 -2.50 14.80
CA THR A 142 7.42 -2.23 13.80
C THR A 142 8.77 -1.93 14.47
N ARG A 143 8.79 -1.22 15.59
CA ARG A 143 10.03 -0.90 16.33
C ARG A 143 10.66 -2.13 17.01
N LYS A 144 9.84 -3.07 17.50
CA LYS A 144 10.32 -4.31 18.12
C LYS A 144 10.97 -5.26 17.12
N ARG A 145 10.48 -5.31 15.87
CA ARG A 145 11.12 -6.08 14.80
C ARG A 145 12.49 -5.51 14.44
N GLN A 146 12.57 -4.19 14.21
CA GLN A 146 13.85 -3.53 13.89
C GLN A 146 14.96 -3.69 14.94
N ARG A 147 14.63 -3.70 16.24
CA ARG A 147 15.65 -3.83 17.30
C ARG A 147 16.34 -5.20 17.32
N ALA A 148 15.74 -6.21 16.69
CA ALA A 148 16.38 -7.53 16.55
C ALA A 148 17.43 -7.57 15.43
N GLU A 149 17.41 -6.62 14.48
CA GLU A 149 18.21 -6.68 13.25
C GLU A 149 19.25 -5.56 13.09
N SER A 150 19.23 -4.50 13.90
CA SER A 150 20.21 -3.42 13.80
C SER A 150 21.08 -3.30 15.06
N GLY A 151 22.27 -3.91 15.01
CA GLY A 151 23.40 -3.53 15.84
C GLY A 151 23.92 -2.15 15.44
N GLU A 152 24.08 -1.29 16.44
CA GLU A 152 24.81 -0.02 16.49
C GLU A 152 25.11 0.69 15.16
N HIS A 153 24.38 1.77 14.85
CA HIS A 153 24.98 3.02 14.35
C HIS A 153 24.16 4.20 14.86
N GLY A 154 24.78 4.98 15.75
CA GLY A 154 24.25 6.23 16.26
C GLY A 154 24.44 7.36 15.26
N GLY A 155 23.36 8.06 14.96
CA GLY A 155 23.33 9.30 14.21
C GLY A 155 21.89 9.81 14.21
N ASP A 156 21.67 10.98 14.80
CA ASP A 156 20.39 11.68 14.85
C ASP A 156 19.74 11.77 13.46
N GLU A 157 18.64 11.03 13.23
CA GLU A 157 17.68 11.33 12.18
C GLU A 157 16.25 11.12 12.70
N GLU A 158 15.42 12.17 12.58
CA GLU A 158 14.04 12.27 13.08
C GLU A 158 13.00 11.35 12.38
N ALA A 159 13.41 10.22 11.80
CA ALA A 159 12.49 9.25 11.23
C ALA A 159 12.99 7.83 11.49
N ALA A 160 12.16 7.01 12.14
CA ALA A 160 12.43 5.58 12.26
C ALA A 160 12.15 4.93 10.89
N ASN A 161 13.17 4.86 10.04
CA ASN A 161 13.15 4.07 8.82
C ASN A 161 13.31 2.60 9.18
N SER A 162 12.42 1.73 8.67
CA SER A 162 12.56 0.29 8.78
C SER A 162 13.25 -0.28 7.55
N THR A 163 14.47 -0.77 7.74
CA THR A 163 15.13 -1.72 6.83
C THR A 163 14.73 -3.12 7.26
N GLU A 164 14.33 -3.93 6.29
CA GLU A 164 14.13 -5.38 6.34
C GLU A 164 13.56 -5.73 4.98
N GLU A 165 14.40 -6.45 4.24
CA GLU A 165 14.12 -7.16 3.01
C GLU A 165 13.13 -8.27 3.36
N ASP A 166 11.88 -8.12 2.91
CA ASP A 166 11.00 -9.27 2.81
C ASP A 166 11.34 -9.87 1.44
N GLU A 167 12.11 -10.97 1.46
CA GLU A 167 12.37 -11.82 0.31
C GLU A 167 11.03 -12.31 -0.25
N VAL A 168 10.43 -11.48 -1.09
CA VAL A 168 9.58 -11.99 -2.15
C VAL A 168 10.56 -12.57 -3.15
N VAL A 169 10.64 -13.89 -3.18
CA VAL A 169 11.28 -14.69 -4.23
C VAL A 169 10.68 -14.25 -5.57
N ILE A 170 11.24 -13.21 -6.16
CA ILE A 170 11.24 -12.97 -7.59
C ILE A 170 12.64 -13.37 -7.99
N ASP A 171 12.73 -14.59 -8.52
CA ASP A 171 13.91 -15.12 -9.17
C ASP A 171 14.30 -14.14 -10.30
N SER A 172 15.21 -13.23 -9.97
CA SER A 172 15.86 -12.32 -10.91
C SER A 172 17.30 -12.25 -10.46
N SER A 173 18.03 -13.30 -10.80
CA SER A 173 19.47 -13.21 -10.96
C SER A 173 19.79 -12.07 -11.94
N GLU A 174 20.42 -11.00 -11.48
CA GLU A 174 21.31 -10.11 -12.24
C GLU A 174 21.88 -9.11 -11.22
N LEU A 175 23.05 -9.40 -10.63
CA LEU A 175 24.35 -8.85 -11.05
C LEU A 175 24.29 -7.34 -11.27
N GLU A 176 24.96 -6.61 -10.36
CA GLU A 176 25.33 -5.21 -10.55
C GLU A 176 26.01 -5.03 -11.92
N GLU A 177 25.43 -4.21 -12.81
CA GLU A 177 26.14 -3.72 -13.98
C GLU A 177 26.12 -2.18 -14.05
N PRO A 178 27.25 -1.56 -14.46
CA PRO A 178 27.46 -0.11 -14.50
C PRO A 178 26.73 0.56 -15.71
N PRO A 179 26.75 1.90 -15.84
CA PRO A 179 25.75 2.64 -16.61
C PRO A 179 26.08 2.65 -18.11
N THR A 180 25.69 1.59 -18.82
CA THR A 180 25.62 1.52 -20.30
C THR A 180 24.25 1.03 -20.74
N GLY A 181 23.18 1.53 -20.11
CA GLY A 181 21.83 0.97 -20.21
C GLY A 181 21.16 1.06 -21.59
N SER A 182 21.52 2.01 -22.46
CA SER A 182 20.80 2.21 -23.73
C SER A 182 21.26 1.28 -24.86
N LEU A 183 22.57 1.00 -24.97
CA LEU A 183 23.10 -0.01 -25.90
C LEU A 183 22.76 -1.43 -25.42
N ASN A 184 22.86 -1.66 -24.11
CA ASN A 184 22.51 -2.95 -23.50
C ASN A 184 21.01 -3.27 -23.64
N TYR A 185 20.12 -2.27 -23.66
CA TYR A 185 18.69 -2.51 -23.84
C TYR A 185 18.34 -3.05 -25.22
N PHE A 186 18.94 -2.48 -26.28
CA PHE A 186 18.71 -2.95 -27.65
C PHE A 186 19.28 -4.35 -27.88
N GLU A 187 20.44 -4.66 -27.30
CA GLU A 187 21.02 -6.00 -27.34
C GLU A 187 20.18 -7.01 -26.55
N LYS A 188 19.65 -6.63 -25.38
CA LYS A 188 18.70 -7.45 -24.61
C LYS A 188 17.41 -7.71 -25.38
N ILE A 189 16.83 -6.71 -26.06
CA ILE A 189 15.65 -6.93 -26.93
C ILE A 189 15.98 -7.88 -28.07
N LYS A 190 17.13 -7.70 -28.72
CA LYS A 190 17.54 -8.55 -29.84
C LYS A 190 17.76 -10.00 -29.39
N TRP A 191 18.35 -10.19 -28.20
CA TRP A 191 18.54 -11.49 -27.59
C TRP A 191 17.21 -12.19 -27.25
N LEU A 192 16.22 -11.46 -26.70
CA LEU A 192 14.88 -11.98 -26.43
C LEU A 192 14.15 -12.50 -27.68
N GLY A 193 14.53 -12.06 -28.87
CA GLY A 193 14.00 -12.56 -30.15
C GLY A 193 14.76 -13.75 -30.74
N THR A 194 15.75 -14.29 -30.04
CA THR A 194 16.54 -15.45 -30.52
C THR A 194 15.98 -16.77 -30.01
N SER A 195 16.17 -17.83 -30.80
CA SER A 195 15.78 -19.20 -30.42
C SER A 195 16.51 -19.71 -29.16
N GLU A 196 17.63 -19.09 -28.78
CA GLU A 196 18.38 -19.45 -27.58
C GLU A 196 17.69 -18.93 -26.32
N ALA A 197 17.15 -17.71 -26.36
CA ALA A 197 16.30 -17.17 -25.30
C ALA A 197 15.01 -17.98 -25.11
N ASP A 198 14.39 -18.43 -26.21
CA ASP A 198 13.21 -19.32 -26.15
C ASP A 198 13.53 -20.66 -25.49
N ALA A 199 14.70 -21.25 -25.80
CA ALA A 199 15.14 -22.49 -25.18
C ALA A 199 15.42 -22.35 -23.68
N GLU A 200 15.93 -21.18 -23.27
CA GLU A 200 16.16 -20.85 -21.86
C GLU A 200 14.85 -20.64 -21.11
N LEU A 201 13.88 -19.96 -21.73
CA LEU A 201 12.53 -19.77 -21.18
C LEU A 201 11.85 -21.12 -20.93
N VAL A 202 11.90 -22.04 -21.91
CA VAL A 202 11.32 -23.39 -21.77
C VAL A 202 11.99 -24.17 -20.64
N ARG A 203 13.31 -24.02 -20.46
CA ARG A 203 14.02 -24.62 -19.31
C ARG A 203 13.54 -24.03 -18.00
N PHE A 204 13.43 -22.70 -17.93
CA PHE A 204 12.98 -22.01 -16.73
C PHE A 204 11.55 -22.39 -16.35
N GLU A 205 10.63 -22.46 -17.33
CA GLU A 205 9.25 -22.91 -17.11
C GLU A 205 9.19 -24.35 -16.60
N ARG A 206 9.98 -25.27 -17.18
CA ARG A 206 10.06 -26.66 -16.69
C ARG A 206 10.64 -26.74 -15.28
N GLU A 207 11.63 -25.93 -14.96
CA GLU A 207 12.24 -25.91 -13.63
C GLU A 207 11.29 -25.29 -12.59
N ALA A 208 10.56 -24.23 -12.95
CA ALA A 208 9.52 -23.64 -12.14
C ALA A 208 8.35 -24.62 -11.92
N GLU A 209 7.90 -25.32 -12.96
CA GLU A 209 6.87 -26.36 -12.85
C GLU A 209 7.32 -27.53 -11.97
N ALA A 210 8.59 -27.96 -12.10
CA ALA A 210 9.18 -28.97 -11.22
C ALA A 210 9.28 -28.49 -9.77
N LYS A 211 9.67 -27.24 -9.52
CA LYS A 211 9.67 -26.61 -8.19
C LYS A 211 8.27 -26.50 -7.61
N MET A 212 7.26 -26.20 -8.42
CA MET A 212 5.86 -26.14 -7.98
C MET A 212 5.29 -27.53 -7.65
N ARG A 213 5.65 -28.58 -8.41
CA ARG A 213 5.33 -29.96 -8.04
C ARG A 213 6.06 -30.41 -6.77
N ALA A 214 7.33 -30.05 -6.61
CA ALA A 214 8.14 -30.40 -5.43
C ALA A 214 7.68 -29.66 -4.16
N LYS A 215 7.14 -28.45 -4.30
CA LYS A 215 6.54 -27.67 -3.20
C LYS A 215 5.13 -28.13 -2.80
N GLY A 216 4.59 -29.17 -3.44
CA GLY A 216 3.41 -29.94 -3.01
C GLY A 216 2.18 -29.10 -2.67
N ASP A 217 1.26 -28.91 -3.63
CA ASP A 217 -0.18 -28.64 -3.44
C ASP A 217 -0.60 -27.93 -2.14
N HIS A 218 0.07 -26.82 -1.80
CA HIS A 218 -0.44 -25.85 -0.83
C HIS A 218 -1.31 -24.81 -1.53
N VAL A 219 -2.21 -25.29 -2.41
CA VAL A 219 -3.51 -24.63 -2.53
C VAL A 219 -4.18 -24.87 -1.20
N THR A 220 -4.44 -23.81 -0.47
CA THR A 220 -5.28 -23.82 0.73
C THR A 220 -6.69 -24.28 0.34
N MET A 221 -6.85 -25.59 0.19
CA MET A 221 -8.17 -26.23 0.17
C MET A 221 -8.82 -25.84 1.49
N ARG A 222 -9.88 -25.05 1.41
CA ARG A 222 -10.76 -24.77 2.54
C ARG A 222 -10.99 -26.07 3.29
N SER A 223 -10.63 -26.09 4.58
CA SER A 223 -10.81 -27.23 5.47
C SER A 223 -12.25 -27.75 5.32
N GLY A 224 -12.41 -28.86 4.61
CA GLY A 224 -13.71 -29.39 4.21
C GLY A 224 -13.75 -30.01 2.81
N THR A 225 -13.22 -29.36 1.77
CA THR A 225 -13.36 -29.85 0.38
C THR A 225 -12.29 -30.86 -0.04
N GLY A 226 -11.07 -30.75 0.48
CA GLY A 226 -9.97 -31.66 0.11
C GLY A 226 -10.15 -33.09 0.59
N ALA A 227 -10.72 -33.26 1.78
CA ALA A 227 -11.02 -34.58 2.33
C ALA A 227 -12.10 -35.33 1.51
N LEU A 228 -13.06 -34.60 0.93
CA LEU A 228 -14.10 -35.16 0.07
C LEU A 228 -13.55 -35.61 -1.29
N VAL A 229 -12.62 -34.86 -1.88
CA VAL A 229 -12.04 -35.23 -3.18
C VAL A 229 -11.10 -36.44 -3.05
N LEU A 230 -10.34 -36.52 -1.94
CA LEU A 230 -9.44 -37.66 -1.68
C LEU A 230 -10.17 -38.96 -1.38
N SER A 231 -11.38 -38.92 -0.80
CA SER A 231 -12.14 -40.15 -0.51
C SER A 231 -12.63 -40.88 -1.76
N TYR A 232 -12.78 -40.16 -2.88
CA TYR A 232 -13.19 -40.73 -4.16
C TYR A 232 -12.02 -41.06 -5.08
N LEU A 233 -10.78 -40.85 -4.64
CA LEU A 233 -9.59 -41.23 -5.39
C LEU A 233 -9.10 -42.60 -4.91
N LYS A 234 -9.28 -43.65 -5.73
CA LYS A 234 -8.73 -45.00 -5.47
C LYS A 234 -7.77 -45.37 -6.59
N ASP A 235 -6.56 -45.79 -6.22
CA ASP A 235 -5.50 -46.22 -7.15
C ASP A 235 -5.21 -45.22 -8.28
N GLY A 236 -5.24 -43.91 -7.96
CA GLY A 236 -4.99 -42.83 -8.93
C GLY A 236 -6.14 -42.54 -9.90
N LYS A 237 -7.30 -43.20 -9.75
CA LYS A 237 -8.50 -42.94 -10.54
C LYS A 237 -9.61 -42.33 -9.68
N LEU A 238 -10.23 -41.27 -10.21
CA LEU A 238 -11.36 -40.61 -9.58
C LEU A 238 -12.63 -41.44 -9.80
N MET A 239 -13.07 -42.12 -8.75
CA MET A 239 -14.27 -42.96 -8.71
C MET A 239 -15.38 -42.19 -7.97
N VAL A 240 -16.11 -41.34 -8.69
CA VAL A 240 -17.27 -40.63 -8.15
C VAL A 240 -18.48 -41.56 -8.21
N PRO A 241 -19.16 -41.85 -7.08
CA PRO A 241 -20.40 -42.64 -7.08
C PRO A 241 -21.54 -41.93 -7.82
N ASP A 242 -22.49 -42.69 -8.34
CA ASP A 242 -23.67 -42.12 -8.98
C ASP A 242 -24.55 -41.35 -7.99
N GLU A 243 -25.29 -40.35 -8.49
CA GLU A 243 -26.16 -39.50 -7.67
C GLU A 243 -27.19 -40.29 -6.85
N GLU A 244 -27.63 -41.44 -7.35
CA GLU A 244 -28.58 -42.31 -6.64
C GLU A 244 -27.98 -42.87 -5.34
N PHE A 245 -26.68 -43.18 -5.34
CA PHE A 245 -25.95 -43.61 -4.16
C PHE A 245 -25.98 -42.53 -3.09
N PHE A 246 -25.67 -41.28 -3.45
CA PHE A 246 -25.70 -40.13 -2.55
C PHE A 246 -27.11 -39.84 -1.99
N LYS A 247 -28.15 -39.93 -2.83
CA LYS A 247 -29.54 -39.77 -2.39
C LYS A 247 -29.91 -40.84 -1.36
N SER A 248 -29.50 -42.09 -1.59
CA SER A 248 -29.76 -43.19 -0.67
C SER A 248 -29.02 -43.04 0.66
N GLU A 249 -27.76 -42.61 0.63
CA GLU A 249 -26.92 -42.41 1.80
C GLU A 249 -27.43 -41.26 2.67
N LEU A 250 -27.85 -40.15 2.06
CA LEU A 250 -28.44 -39.02 2.76
C LEU A 250 -29.73 -39.41 3.50
N VAL A 251 -30.61 -40.18 2.84
CA VAL A 251 -31.84 -40.68 3.45
C VAL A 251 -31.54 -41.64 4.60
N ASN A 252 -30.55 -42.52 4.44
CA ASN A 252 -30.16 -43.47 5.48
C ASN A 252 -29.51 -42.77 6.68
N ASN A 253 -28.68 -41.76 6.47
CA ASN A 253 -28.08 -40.97 7.54
C ASN A 253 -29.15 -40.18 8.31
N ARG A 254 -30.15 -39.63 7.60
CA ARG A 254 -31.29 -38.97 8.24
C ARG A 254 -32.16 -39.94 9.04
N LYS A 255 -32.37 -41.17 8.54
CA LYS A 255 -33.05 -42.23 9.29
C LYS A 255 -32.29 -42.63 10.56
N LYS A 256 -30.96 -42.79 10.48
CA LYS A 256 -30.10 -43.10 11.64
C LYS A 256 -30.16 -41.99 12.70
N ALA A 257 -30.00 -40.73 12.30
CA ALA A 257 -30.09 -39.61 13.23
C ALA A 257 -31.48 -39.48 13.90
N LEU A 258 -32.56 -39.78 13.17
CA LEU A 258 -33.91 -39.82 13.74
C LEU A 258 -34.11 -41.02 14.67
N GLN A 259 -33.55 -42.19 14.36
CA GLN A 259 -33.56 -43.35 15.25
C GLN A 259 -32.76 -43.10 16.53
N GLU A 260 -31.57 -42.50 16.44
CA GLU A 260 -30.78 -42.09 17.61
C GLU A 260 -31.55 -41.10 18.48
N ARG A 261 -32.22 -40.11 17.85
CA ARG A 261 -33.07 -39.15 18.57
C ARG A 261 -34.27 -39.82 19.24
N LEU A 262 -34.92 -40.78 18.58
CA LEU A 262 -36.02 -41.55 19.16
C LEU A 262 -35.55 -42.46 20.30
N ASN A 263 -34.38 -43.07 20.18
CA ASN A 263 -33.79 -43.89 21.23
C ASN A 263 -33.43 -43.06 22.46
N MET A 264 -32.87 -41.86 22.26
CA MET A 264 -32.60 -40.90 23.35
C MET A 264 -33.89 -40.44 24.06
N LEU A 265 -35.01 -40.33 23.33
CA LEU A 265 -36.31 -39.97 23.90
C LEU A 265 -36.98 -41.16 24.60
N ARG A 266 -36.78 -42.40 24.12
CA ARG A 266 -37.28 -43.62 24.77
C ARG A 266 -36.51 -44.00 26.03
N GLY A 267 -35.24 -43.64 26.14
CA GLY A 267 -34.41 -43.86 27.34
C GLY A 267 -34.62 -42.83 28.46
N LYS A 268 -35.66 -41.99 28.38
CA LYS A 268 -35.97 -40.92 29.35
C LYS A 268 -37.23 -41.18 30.20
N ASN A 269 -37.68 -42.43 30.27
CA ASN A 269 -38.69 -42.92 31.21
C ASN A 269 -38.07 -43.94 32.16
#